data_AF-A0A959QBJ6-F1
#
_entry.id   AF-A0A959QBJ6-F1
#
_cell.length_a   1.000
_cell.length_b   1.000
_cell.length_c   1.000
_cell.angle_alpha   90.00
_cell.angle_beta   90.00
_cell.angle_gamma   90.00
#
_symmetry.space_group_name_H-M   'P 1'
#
loop_
_entity.id
_entity.type
_entity.pdbx_description
1 polymer ?
#
loop_
_entity_poly.entity_id
_entity_poly.type
_entity_poly.pdbx_seq_one_letter_code
_entity_poly.pdbx_strand_id
1 'polypeptide(L)'
;MKKTPTLNFMDFQRLFDIFQYQLAKYPQKVALAHQRNHRWQTWSTQECIAEINRVSAGALQQGWKKGDKVAILAQAGEPIWNFLDLGLQQVGVVVVPIPPVSNRSQMEFILRNAEVRCCFVAGANLYQQLAALKPQLPHLKRIVTFDKIADEVSSYQEFLVEPNDDHRSAFQTFKAVIHEDDLSTIIYTSGTSGQPKGVMLSHKNIVSNMKSIISLIPVNCDHTALSFLPLSHIFERMVVYTYLAVGASVYYAPGLDRLKEYFQEVRPHYFTSVPRILEKMYEQLLREGMLRGGLRRRLLQWSIRIGERFDERRFANLAYWIRLRIANLLVFQFWRRAYGNRVQGIVVGAAAMPHRLARIFSAAGLPVREGYGLTETSPVLTFNRFEPGLYRFGTVGLPVPGVEIRIEKPDGAVEGEILAKGPNVMIGYYNQP
;
A
#
# COMPACT_ATOMS: atom_id res chain seq x y z
N MET A 1 7.00 -30.85 -5.94
CA MET A 1 6.18 -29.77 -6.53
C MET A 1 4.79 -29.87 -5.93
N LYS A 2 4.48 -29.07 -4.90
CA LYS A 2 3.10 -28.97 -4.38
C LYS A 2 2.32 -28.18 -5.44
N LYS A 3 1.20 -28.74 -5.89
CA LYS A 3 0.29 -28.12 -6.87
C LYS A 3 -0.02 -26.69 -6.41
N THR A 4 0.21 -25.73 -7.29
CA THR A 4 -0.32 -24.36 -7.15
C THR A 4 -1.83 -24.49 -6.91
N PRO A 5 -2.40 -23.89 -5.85
CA PRO A 5 -3.83 -23.91 -5.66
C PRO A 5 -4.48 -23.29 -6.89
N THR A 6 -5.36 -24.04 -7.55
CA THR A 6 -6.33 -23.52 -8.51
C THR A 6 -7.05 -22.32 -7.90
N LEU A 7 -7.26 -21.25 -8.71
CA LEU A 7 -7.96 -20.03 -8.33
C LEU A 7 -9.30 -20.33 -7.62
N ASN A 8 -9.30 -20.49 -6.31
CA ASN A 8 -10.46 -20.17 -5.50
C ASN A 8 -10.51 -18.64 -5.51
N PHE A 9 -11.28 -18.09 -6.45
CA PHE A 9 -11.51 -16.66 -6.55
C PHE A 9 -11.96 -16.12 -5.20
N MET A 10 -11.52 -14.92 -4.86
CA MET A 10 -12.02 -14.25 -3.66
C MET A 10 -13.53 -14.07 -3.76
N ASP A 11 -14.25 -14.73 -2.85
CA ASP A 11 -15.72 -14.74 -2.82
C ASP A 11 -16.32 -13.48 -2.19
N PHE A 12 -15.51 -12.44 -1.92
CA PHE A 12 -16.00 -11.15 -1.45
C PHE A 12 -15.98 -10.09 -2.55
N GLN A 13 -16.90 -9.13 -2.39
CA GLN A 13 -17.10 -8.02 -3.33
C GLN A 13 -16.79 -6.65 -2.71
N ARG A 14 -16.68 -6.57 -1.37
CA ARG A 14 -16.49 -5.31 -0.64
C ARG A 14 -15.27 -5.38 0.25
N LEU A 15 -14.55 -4.26 0.36
CA LEU A 15 -13.27 -4.21 1.06
C LEU A 15 -13.39 -4.55 2.55
N PHE A 16 -14.46 -4.13 3.21
CA PHE A 16 -14.68 -4.43 4.64
C PHE A 16 -14.99 -5.91 4.93
N ASP A 17 -15.15 -6.75 3.90
CA ASP A 17 -15.32 -8.20 4.05
C ASP A 17 -13.97 -8.96 4.08
N ILE A 18 -12.84 -8.28 3.81
CA ILE A 18 -11.49 -8.89 3.73
C ILE A 18 -11.15 -9.71 4.97
N PHE A 19 -11.35 -9.16 6.17
CA PHE A 19 -10.99 -9.87 7.40
C PHE A 19 -11.93 -11.04 7.71
N GLN A 20 -13.21 -10.96 7.31
CA GLN A 20 -14.13 -12.09 7.43
C GLN A 20 -13.72 -13.23 6.50
N TYR A 21 -13.35 -12.88 5.26
CA TYR A 21 -12.76 -13.83 4.31
C TYR A 21 -11.46 -14.45 4.84
N GLN A 22 -10.56 -13.62 5.38
CA GLN A 22 -9.31 -14.08 5.99
C GLN A 22 -9.60 -15.02 7.16
N LEU A 23 -10.55 -14.71 8.05
CA LEU A 23 -10.90 -15.56 9.20
C LEU A 23 -11.40 -16.94 8.74
N ALA A 24 -12.22 -16.98 7.70
CA ALA A 24 -12.81 -18.21 7.18
C ALA A 24 -11.81 -19.09 6.42
N LYS A 25 -10.83 -18.50 5.72
CA LYS A 25 -9.91 -19.23 4.83
C LYS A 25 -8.48 -19.38 5.38
N TYR A 26 -7.96 -18.31 5.98
CA TYR A 26 -6.56 -18.17 6.37
C TYR A 26 -6.43 -17.44 7.73
N PRO A 27 -7.02 -17.96 8.83
CA PRO A 27 -6.98 -17.28 10.12
C PRO A 27 -5.53 -17.10 10.59
N GLN A 28 -5.15 -15.84 10.86
CA GLN A 28 -3.81 -15.49 11.29
C GLN A 28 -3.74 -15.17 12.78
N LYS A 29 -2.72 -15.72 13.44
CA LYS A 29 -2.35 -15.30 14.80
C LYS A 29 -1.79 -13.88 14.83
N VAL A 30 -1.15 -13.46 13.73
CA VAL A 30 -0.68 -12.09 13.50
C VAL A 30 -1.10 -11.69 12.10
N ALA A 31 -2.23 -11.01 11.99
CA ALA A 31 -2.69 -10.42 10.73
C ALA A 31 -2.03 -9.06 10.52
N LEU A 32 -2.07 -8.20 11.54
CA LEU A 32 -1.43 -6.88 11.55
C LEU A 32 -0.45 -6.77 12.71
N ALA A 33 0.61 -6.00 12.51
CA ALA A 33 1.53 -5.62 13.57
C ALA A 33 2.03 -4.19 13.39
N HIS A 34 2.34 -3.52 14.49
CA HIS A 34 2.90 -2.17 14.50
C HIS A 34 3.94 -2.04 15.61
N GLN A 35 5.05 -1.37 15.33
CA GLN A 35 6.06 -1.14 16.35
C GLN A 35 5.74 0.13 17.14
N ARG A 36 5.52 -0.01 18.45
CA ARG A 36 5.40 1.11 19.39
C ARG A 36 6.39 0.91 20.52
N ASN A 37 7.16 1.95 20.86
CA ASN A 37 8.18 1.91 21.92
C ASN A 37 9.15 0.71 21.79
N HIS A 38 9.66 0.46 20.58
CA HIS A 38 10.56 -0.65 20.26
C HIS A 38 9.98 -2.06 20.48
N ARG A 39 8.65 -2.19 20.65
CA ARG A 39 7.96 -3.48 20.77
C ARG A 39 6.90 -3.62 19.69
N TRP A 40 6.78 -4.81 19.13
CA TRP A 40 5.74 -5.13 18.17
C TRP A 40 4.44 -5.45 18.90
N GLN A 41 3.46 -4.58 18.74
CA GLN A 41 2.08 -4.88 19.07
C GLN A 41 1.45 -5.62 17.88
N THR A 42 0.71 -6.69 18.15
CA THR A 42 0.15 -7.56 17.12
C THR A 42 -1.35 -7.72 17.30
N TRP A 43 -2.05 -7.92 16.19
CA TRP A 43 -3.46 -8.25 16.15
C TRP A 43 -3.64 -9.49 15.29
N SER A 44 -4.29 -10.50 15.84
CA SER A 44 -4.84 -11.64 15.10
C SER A 44 -5.99 -11.20 14.19
N THR A 45 -6.37 -12.05 13.24
CA THR A 45 -7.53 -11.79 12.37
C THR A 45 -8.80 -11.47 13.17
N GLN A 46 -9.02 -12.19 14.28
CA GLN A 46 -10.19 -11.99 15.13
C GLN A 46 -10.15 -10.65 15.88
N GLU A 47 -8.98 -10.26 16.39
CA GLU A 47 -8.79 -8.95 17.03
C GLU A 47 -8.96 -7.80 16.03
N CYS A 48 -8.49 -7.94 14.79
CA CYS A 48 -8.74 -6.96 13.74
C CYS A 48 -10.24 -6.77 13.46
N ILE A 49 -11.02 -7.86 13.41
CA ILE A 49 -12.48 -7.79 13.27
C ILE A 49 -13.12 -7.06 14.46
N ALA A 50 -12.65 -7.33 15.69
CA ALA A 50 -13.15 -6.67 16.88
C ALA A 50 -12.90 -5.15 16.83
N GLU A 51 -11.69 -4.72 16.48
CA GLU A 51 -11.33 -3.30 16.31
C GLU A 51 -12.16 -2.62 15.22
N ILE A 52 -12.34 -3.26 14.06
CA ILE A 52 -13.19 -2.76 12.97
C ILE A 52 -14.63 -2.56 13.45
N ASN A 53 -15.20 -3.53 14.17
CA ASN A 53 -16.55 -3.41 14.68
C ASN A 53 -16.69 -2.32 15.75
N ARG A 54 -15.63 -2.07 16.55
CA ARG A 54 -15.62 -0.96 17.51
C ARG A 54 -15.62 0.41 16.83
N VAL A 55 -14.89 0.54 15.71
CA VAL A 55 -14.94 1.72 14.85
C VAL A 55 -16.34 1.89 14.25
N SER A 56 -16.93 0.82 13.70
CA SER A 56 -18.27 0.85 13.14
C SER A 56 -19.32 1.29 14.15
N ALA A 57 -19.26 0.76 15.38
CA ALA A 57 -20.15 1.16 16.47
C ALA A 57 -19.95 2.64 16.85
N GLY A 58 -18.70 3.11 16.92
CA GLY A 58 -18.38 4.53 17.13
C GLY A 58 -19.01 5.42 16.07
N ALA A 59 -18.93 5.04 14.80
CA ALA A 59 -19.55 5.78 13.69
C ALA A 59 -21.08 5.83 13.80
N LEU A 60 -21.73 4.71 14.19
CA LEU A 60 -23.17 4.67 14.42
C LEU A 60 -23.60 5.56 15.59
N GLN A 61 -22.82 5.60 16.68
CA GLN A 61 -23.11 6.47 17.82
C GLN A 61 -23.01 7.96 17.46
N GLN A 62 -22.15 8.31 16.51
CA GLN A 62 -22.10 9.67 15.95
C GLN A 62 -23.26 9.98 14.99
N GLY A 63 -24.13 9.01 14.70
CA GLY A 63 -25.25 9.14 13.76
C GLY A 63 -24.81 9.29 12.31
N TRP A 64 -23.63 8.77 11.95
CA TRP A 64 -23.13 8.78 10.58
C TRP A 64 -23.91 7.79 9.71
N LYS A 65 -24.12 8.17 8.44
CA LYS A 65 -24.94 7.45 7.46
C LYS A 65 -24.14 7.18 6.20
N LYS A 66 -24.69 6.31 5.34
CA LYS A 66 -24.14 6.03 4.01
C LYS A 66 -23.91 7.34 3.24
N GLY A 67 -22.70 7.53 2.71
CA GLY A 67 -22.31 8.72 1.95
C GLY A 67 -21.73 9.89 2.78
N ASP A 68 -21.77 9.81 4.11
CA ASP A 68 -21.00 10.73 4.95
C ASP A 68 -19.50 10.55 4.67
N LYS A 69 -18.74 11.65 4.73
CA LYS A 69 -17.31 11.67 4.37
C LYS A 69 -16.44 11.96 5.59
N VAL A 70 -15.46 11.08 5.82
CA VAL A 70 -14.53 11.16 6.94
C VAL A 70 -13.11 11.12 6.41
N ALA A 71 -12.28 12.06 6.83
CA ALA A 71 -10.89 12.15 6.38
C ALA A 71 -9.93 11.46 7.34
N ILE A 72 -8.83 10.94 6.80
CA ILE A 72 -7.76 10.35 7.61
C ILE A 72 -6.41 10.87 7.14
N LEU A 73 -5.67 11.44 8.08
CA LEU A 73 -4.39 12.11 7.88
C LEU A 73 -3.33 11.46 8.77
N ALA A 74 -2.57 10.53 8.19
CA ALA A 74 -1.51 9.79 8.89
C ALA A 74 -0.22 9.77 8.06
N GLN A 75 0.94 9.83 8.75
CA GLN A 75 2.26 9.94 8.10
C GLN A 75 2.74 8.61 7.51
N ALA A 76 2.50 7.50 8.20
CA ALA A 76 2.84 6.16 7.76
C ALA A 76 1.61 5.25 7.84
N GLY A 77 1.68 4.07 7.22
CA GLY A 77 0.69 3.03 7.47
C GLY A 77 0.80 2.53 8.91
N GLU A 78 -0.33 2.38 9.60
CA GLU A 78 -0.45 1.72 10.90
C GLU A 78 -1.81 1.01 11.00
N PRO A 79 -2.00 0.03 11.90
CA PRO A 79 -3.24 -0.75 12.00
C PRO A 79 -4.50 0.08 12.24
N ILE A 80 -4.41 1.16 13.03
CA ILE A 80 -5.53 2.09 13.28
C ILE A 80 -6.11 2.60 11.96
N TRP A 81 -5.26 2.81 10.97
CA TRP A 81 -5.70 3.22 9.65
C TRP A 81 -6.57 2.13 9.00
N ASN A 82 -6.16 0.85 9.00
CA ASN A 82 -7.02 -0.21 8.48
C ASN A 82 -8.33 -0.36 9.26
N PHE A 83 -8.31 -0.18 10.58
CA PHE A 83 -9.50 -0.31 11.42
C PHE A 83 -10.51 0.81 11.13
N LEU A 84 -10.03 2.06 11.09
CA LEU A 84 -10.84 3.19 10.69
C LEU A 84 -11.39 3.00 9.27
N ASP A 85 -10.52 2.64 8.35
CA ASP A 85 -10.87 2.52 6.95
C ASP A 85 -11.99 1.49 6.71
N LEU A 86 -11.79 0.26 7.18
CA LEU A 86 -12.76 -0.82 6.96
C LEU A 86 -13.99 -0.70 7.88
N GLY A 87 -13.85 -0.16 9.09
CA GLY A 87 -14.97 0.06 10.01
C GLY A 87 -15.92 1.15 9.53
N LEU A 88 -15.38 2.26 9.02
CA LEU A 88 -16.20 3.32 8.43
C LEU A 88 -16.92 2.83 7.17
N GLN A 89 -16.22 2.10 6.29
CA GLN A 89 -16.84 1.53 5.11
C GLN A 89 -17.95 0.51 5.44
N GLN A 90 -17.84 -0.23 6.56
CA GLN A 90 -18.86 -1.19 6.99
C GLN A 90 -20.24 -0.55 7.28
N VAL A 91 -20.26 0.75 7.59
CA VAL A 91 -21.49 1.54 7.80
C VAL A 91 -21.78 2.51 6.64
N GLY A 92 -21.07 2.35 5.51
CA GLY A 92 -21.27 3.11 4.29
C GLY A 92 -20.66 4.52 4.30
N VAL A 93 -19.81 4.84 5.28
CA VAL A 93 -19.06 6.09 5.33
C VAL A 93 -17.92 6.04 4.32
N VAL A 94 -17.79 7.11 3.53
CA VAL A 94 -16.75 7.27 2.51
C VAL A 94 -15.50 7.83 3.15
N VAL A 95 -14.38 7.15 2.92
CA VAL A 95 -13.08 7.52 3.49
C VAL A 95 -12.33 8.45 2.53
N VAL A 96 -11.86 9.60 3.04
CA VAL A 96 -11.12 10.62 2.28
C VAL A 96 -9.67 10.69 2.80
N PRO A 97 -8.74 9.88 2.28
CA PRO A 97 -7.34 9.96 2.69
C PRO A 97 -6.74 11.33 2.33
N ILE A 98 -6.01 11.92 3.27
CA ILE A 98 -5.22 13.13 3.04
C ILE A 98 -3.74 12.75 3.09
N PRO A 99 -2.96 13.02 2.02
CA PRO A 99 -1.52 12.79 2.06
C PRO A 99 -0.85 13.63 3.16
N PRO A 100 0.05 13.04 3.98
CA PRO A 100 0.71 13.77 5.06
C PRO A 100 1.64 14.89 4.59
N VAL A 101 2.04 14.84 3.31
CA VAL A 101 2.85 15.87 2.64
C VAL A 101 2.02 17.04 2.12
N SER A 102 0.69 17.01 2.28
CA SER A 102 -0.19 18.07 1.82
C SER A 102 0.08 19.36 2.58
N ASN A 103 0.19 20.46 1.85
CA ASN A 103 0.30 21.77 2.48
C ASN A 103 -1.07 22.27 3.00
N ARG A 104 -1.07 23.39 3.72
CA ARG A 104 -2.27 23.96 4.34
C ARG A 104 -3.41 24.22 3.34
N SER A 105 -3.12 24.79 2.17
CA SER A 105 -4.15 25.11 1.17
C SER A 105 -4.72 23.85 0.50
N GLN A 106 -3.89 22.82 0.29
CA GLN A 106 -4.36 21.52 -0.19
C GLN A 106 -5.26 20.84 0.83
N MET A 107 -4.87 20.81 2.11
CA MET A 107 -5.70 20.24 3.17
C MET A 107 -7.05 20.94 3.30
N GLU A 108 -7.06 22.28 3.31
CA GLU A 108 -8.29 23.08 3.33
C GLU A 108 -9.18 22.76 2.14
N PHE A 109 -8.62 22.75 0.92
CA PHE A 109 -9.36 22.44 -0.30
C PHE A 109 -9.98 21.05 -0.24
N ILE A 110 -9.21 20.02 0.14
CA ILE A 110 -9.69 18.63 0.23
C ILE A 110 -10.85 18.52 1.22
N LEU A 111 -10.65 19.03 2.45
CA LEU A 111 -11.64 18.93 3.52
C LEU A 111 -12.94 19.68 3.17
N ARG A 112 -12.81 20.84 2.50
CA ARG A 112 -13.96 21.63 2.06
C ARG A 112 -14.67 20.98 0.87
N ASN A 113 -13.92 20.61 -0.18
CA ASN A 113 -14.50 20.06 -1.40
C ASN A 113 -15.20 18.73 -1.14
N ALA A 114 -14.61 17.85 -0.33
CA ALA A 114 -15.23 16.59 0.09
C ALA A 114 -16.21 16.75 1.27
N GLU A 115 -16.56 17.97 1.70
CA GLU A 115 -17.53 18.22 2.78
C GLU A 115 -17.31 17.33 4.03
N VAL A 116 -16.04 17.19 4.42
CA VAL A 116 -15.63 16.22 5.43
C VAL A 116 -16.22 16.58 6.78
N ARG A 117 -16.88 15.61 7.42
CA ARG A 117 -17.55 15.81 8.72
C ARG A 117 -16.63 15.59 9.91
N CYS A 118 -15.70 14.65 9.79
CA CYS A 118 -14.72 14.33 10.82
C CYS A 118 -13.36 14.02 10.19
N CYS A 119 -12.27 14.41 10.85
CA CYS A 119 -10.92 14.06 10.43
C CYS A 119 -10.18 13.34 11.55
N PHE A 120 -9.70 12.13 11.28
CA PHE A 120 -8.77 11.43 12.16
C PHE A 120 -7.33 11.77 11.79
N VAL A 121 -6.48 12.04 12.77
CA VAL A 121 -5.13 12.55 12.54
C VAL A 121 -4.07 11.88 13.43
N ALA A 122 -2.94 11.51 12.84
CA ALA A 122 -1.81 10.93 13.56
C ALA A 122 -0.84 12.02 14.04
N GLY A 123 -0.79 12.24 15.36
CA GLY A 123 0.19 13.11 16.02
C GLY A 123 -0.19 14.59 16.17
N ALA A 124 0.46 15.25 17.13
CA ALA A 124 0.13 16.61 17.54
C ALA A 124 0.41 17.69 16.48
N ASN A 125 1.47 17.53 15.67
CA ASN A 125 1.82 18.50 14.62
C ASN A 125 0.72 18.60 13.56
N LEU A 126 0.28 17.47 13.03
CA LEU A 126 -0.80 17.44 12.04
C LEU A 126 -2.12 17.93 12.64
N TYR A 127 -2.40 17.62 13.91
CA TYR A 127 -3.54 18.18 14.64
C TYR A 127 -3.51 19.70 14.68
N GLN A 128 -2.39 20.32 15.06
CA GLN A 128 -2.26 21.78 15.15
C GLN A 128 -2.51 22.46 13.81
N GLN A 129 -2.00 21.89 12.72
CA GLN A 129 -2.23 22.39 11.36
C GLN A 129 -3.72 22.37 10.99
N LEU A 130 -4.42 21.27 11.29
CA LEU A 130 -5.86 21.13 11.05
C LEU A 130 -6.72 22.01 11.97
N ALA A 131 -6.35 22.11 13.25
CA ALA A 131 -7.06 22.95 14.21
C ALA A 131 -7.05 24.43 13.77
N ALA A 132 -5.93 24.90 13.23
CA ALA A 132 -5.82 26.24 12.66
C ALA A 132 -6.67 26.46 11.39
N LEU A 133 -7.08 25.39 10.70
CA LEU A 133 -7.97 25.43 9.53
C LEU A 133 -9.45 25.29 9.90
N LYS A 134 -9.77 24.69 11.05
CA LYS A 134 -11.15 24.37 11.46
C LYS A 134 -12.15 25.54 11.31
N PRO A 135 -11.82 26.82 11.63
CA PRO A 135 -12.75 27.93 11.43
C PRO A 135 -13.20 28.15 9.98
N GLN A 136 -12.42 27.69 9.01
CA GLN A 136 -12.68 27.83 7.57
C GLN A 136 -13.42 26.62 6.99
N LEU A 137 -13.73 25.61 7.81
CA LEU A 137 -14.25 24.31 7.40
C LEU A 137 -15.63 24.06 8.03
N PRO A 138 -16.73 24.60 7.46
CA PRO A 138 -18.05 24.57 8.09
C PRO A 138 -18.62 23.16 8.30
N HIS A 139 -18.21 22.20 7.45
CA HIS A 139 -18.62 20.80 7.55
C HIS A 139 -17.81 20.02 8.59
N LEU A 140 -16.58 20.42 8.92
CA LEU A 140 -15.70 19.69 9.82
C LEU A 140 -16.10 19.92 11.28
N LYS A 141 -16.90 19.00 11.82
CA LYS A 141 -17.42 19.09 13.20
C LYS A 141 -16.38 18.67 14.23
N ARG A 142 -15.61 17.62 13.94
CA ARG A 142 -14.69 17.00 14.90
C ARG A 142 -13.34 16.64 14.27
N ILE A 143 -12.27 16.86 15.04
CA ILE A 143 -10.93 16.34 14.76
C ILE A 143 -10.62 15.34 15.88
N VAL A 144 -10.20 14.14 15.52
CA VAL A 144 -9.88 13.05 16.47
C VAL A 144 -8.43 12.64 16.26
N THR A 145 -7.63 12.64 17.31
CA THR A 145 -6.22 12.23 17.23
C THR A 145 -6.08 10.74 17.48
N PHE A 146 -5.12 10.06 16.84
CA PHE A 146 -4.89 8.63 17.09
C PHE A 146 -4.48 8.38 18.56
N ASP A 147 -3.57 9.20 19.08
CA ASP A 147 -3.18 9.20 20.48
C ASP A 147 -3.80 10.40 21.21
N LYS A 148 -4.02 10.27 22.52
CA LYS A 148 -4.42 11.41 23.36
C LYS A 148 -3.27 12.41 23.45
N ILE A 149 -3.50 13.66 23.03
CA ILE A 149 -2.48 14.72 23.04
C ILE A 149 -2.77 15.84 24.06
N ALA A 150 -4.03 16.01 24.46
CA ALA A 150 -4.49 16.94 25.48
C ALA A 150 -5.92 16.53 25.91
N ASP A 151 -6.36 16.96 27.10
CA ASP A 151 -7.63 16.51 27.71
C ASP A 151 -8.85 16.94 26.89
N GLU A 152 -8.81 18.14 26.33
CA GLU A 152 -9.86 18.71 25.48
C GLU A 152 -9.88 18.14 24.05
N VAL A 153 -8.84 17.42 23.64
CA VAL A 153 -8.74 16.85 22.30
C VAL A 153 -9.22 15.41 22.31
N SER A 154 -10.21 15.11 21.46
CA SER A 154 -10.74 13.76 21.32
C SER A 154 -9.70 12.80 20.77
N SER A 155 -9.60 11.61 21.37
CA SER A 155 -8.70 10.55 20.89
C SER A 155 -9.45 9.40 20.20
N TYR A 156 -8.74 8.59 19.42
CA TYR A 156 -9.28 7.38 18.77
C TYR A 156 -9.88 6.43 19.81
N GLN A 157 -9.24 6.28 20.96
CA GLN A 157 -9.73 5.43 22.05
C GLN A 157 -11.09 5.89 22.59
N GLU A 158 -11.35 7.20 22.65
CA GLU A 158 -12.64 7.78 23.05
C GLU A 158 -13.71 7.69 21.97
N PHE A 159 -13.32 7.45 20.72
CA PHE A 159 -14.25 7.23 19.60
C PHE A 159 -14.69 5.76 19.52
N LEU A 160 -13.88 4.82 20.00
CA LEU A 160 -14.22 3.40 20.00
C LEU A 160 -15.39 3.08 20.93
N VAL A 161 -16.28 2.20 20.46
CA VAL A 161 -17.45 1.75 21.20
C VAL A 161 -17.50 0.23 21.16
N GLU A 162 -17.72 -0.42 22.30
CA GLU A 162 -17.95 -1.87 22.30
C GLU A 162 -19.32 -2.19 21.66
N PRO A 163 -19.37 -3.02 20.60
CA PRO A 163 -20.61 -3.31 19.89
C PRO A 163 -21.55 -4.20 20.73
N ASN A 164 -22.69 -3.62 21.10
CA ASN A 164 -23.85 -4.34 21.67
C ASN A 164 -24.72 -5.00 20.56
N ASP A 165 -25.83 -5.64 20.94
CA ASP A 165 -26.71 -6.36 20.00
C ASP A 165 -27.41 -5.44 18.99
N ASP A 166 -27.75 -4.21 19.38
CA ASP A 166 -28.32 -3.21 18.47
C ASP A 166 -27.31 -2.81 17.38
N HIS A 167 -26.06 -2.58 17.76
CA HIS A 167 -24.99 -2.30 16.79
C HIS A 167 -24.78 -3.47 15.84
N ARG A 168 -24.76 -4.71 16.35
CA ARG A 168 -24.58 -5.92 15.53
C ARG A 168 -25.72 -6.07 14.52
N SER A 169 -26.94 -5.81 14.94
CA SER A 169 -28.13 -5.83 14.06
C SER A 169 -28.04 -4.73 13.01
N ALA A 170 -27.66 -3.50 13.41
CA ALA A 170 -27.46 -2.39 12.48
C ALA A 170 -26.37 -2.68 11.44
N PHE A 171 -25.25 -3.31 11.83
CA PHE A 171 -24.20 -3.72 10.89
C PHE A 171 -24.74 -4.62 9.79
N GLN A 172 -25.63 -5.56 10.10
CA GLN A 172 -26.24 -6.43 9.09
C GLN A 172 -27.12 -5.63 8.13
N THR A 173 -27.91 -4.68 8.64
CA THR A 173 -28.72 -3.78 7.82
C THR A 173 -27.86 -2.94 6.87
N PHE A 174 -26.79 -2.31 7.36
CA PHE A 174 -25.86 -1.56 6.50
C PHE A 174 -25.17 -2.46 5.47
N LYS A 175 -24.68 -3.63 5.90
CA LYS A 175 -24.09 -4.60 4.98
C LYS A 175 -25.08 -5.10 3.93
N ALA A 176 -26.38 -5.14 4.19
CA ALA A 176 -27.36 -5.55 3.19
C ALA A 176 -27.55 -4.51 2.05
N VAL A 177 -27.32 -3.22 2.34
CA VAL A 177 -27.58 -2.11 1.40
C VAL A 177 -26.32 -1.49 0.77
N ILE A 178 -25.14 -1.95 1.19
CA ILE A 178 -23.86 -1.56 0.59
C ILE A 178 -23.49 -2.58 -0.49
N HIS A 179 -23.42 -2.09 -1.73
CA HIS A 179 -23.10 -2.85 -2.94
C HIS A 179 -21.65 -2.61 -3.39
N GLU A 180 -21.15 -3.45 -4.28
CA GLU A 180 -19.78 -3.34 -4.78
C GLU A 180 -19.52 -2.06 -5.59
N ASP A 181 -20.55 -1.53 -6.27
CA ASP A 181 -20.45 -0.31 -7.06
C ASP A 181 -20.55 0.97 -6.21
N ASP A 182 -20.85 0.85 -4.89
CA ASP A 182 -20.88 1.99 -4.00
C ASP A 182 -19.48 2.60 -3.81
N LEU A 183 -19.46 3.93 -3.64
CA LEU A 183 -18.26 4.72 -3.38
C LEU A 183 -17.59 4.27 -2.07
N SER A 184 -16.34 3.83 -2.17
CA SER A 184 -15.53 3.42 -1.02
C SER A 184 -14.63 4.57 -0.53
N THR A 185 -14.02 5.29 -1.47
CA THR A 185 -13.02 6.33 -1.13
C THR A 185 -12.95 7.43 -2.19
N ILE A 186 -12.58 8.63 -1.75
CA ILE A 186 -12.25 9.77 -2.62
C ILE A 186 -10.79 10.13 -2.38
N ILE A 187 -9.94 9.97 -3.41
CA ILE A 187 -8.50 10.21 -3.30
C ILE A 187 -8.13 11.42 -4.14
N TYR A 188 -7.57 12.45 -3.50
CA TYR A 188 -7.18 13.66 -4.20
C TYR A 188 -5.78 13.53 -4.82
N THR A 189 -5.68 13.76 -6.13
CA THR A 189 -4.41 13.79 -6.88
C THR A 189 -4.07 15.23 -7.26
N SER A 190 -2.78 15.53 -7.45
CA SER A 190 -2.35 16.81 -8.01
C SER A 190 -2.82 16.89 -9.47
N GLY A 191 -3.89 17.63 -9.73
CA GLY A 191 -4.39 17.84 -11.08
C GLY A 191 -3.39 18.60 -11.95
N THR A 192 -3.48 18.42 -13.27
CA THR A 192 -2.65 19.14 -14.25
C THR A 192 -2.81 20.66 -14.20
N SER A 193 -3.96 21.15 -13.70
CA SER A 193 -4.27 22.56 -13.49
C SER A 193 -3.78 23.12 -12.14
N GLY A 194 -3.09 22.32 -11.32
CA GLY A 194 -2.55 22.72 -10.02
C GLY A 194 -3.54 22.58 -8.84
N GLN A 195 -4.86 22.58 -9.08
CA GLN A 195 -5.84 22.24 -8.05
C GLN A 195 -6.03 20.71 -7.95
N PRO A 196 -6.12 20.15 -6.73
CA PRO A 196 -6.35 18.72 -6.57
C PRO A 196 -7.69 18.26 -7.15
N LYS A 197 -7.74 17.05 -7.73
CA LYS A 197 -8.98 16.41 -8.21
C LYS A 197 -9.30 15.18 -7.38
N GLY A 198 -10.54 15.05 -6.90
CA GLY A 198 -10.96 13.91 -6.08
C GLY A 198 -11.34 12.71 -6.96
N VAL A 199 -10.49 11.70 -7.03
CA VAL A 199 -10.77 10.45 -7.75
C VAL A 199 -11.75 9.59 -6.95
N MET A 200 -12.91 9.26 -7.52
CA MET A 200 -13.92 8.41 -6.89
C MET A 200 -13.69 6.93 -7.21
N LEU A 201 -13.41 6.12 -6.18
CA LEU A 201 -13.21 4.68 -6.33
C LEU A 201 -14.28 3.89 -5.58
N SER A 202 -14.96 2.97 -6.28
CA SER A 202 -15.88 2.00 -5.68
C SER A 202 -15.15 0.84 -5.03
N HIS A 203 -15.86 0.03 -4.25
CA HIS A 203 -15.32 -1.24 -3.77
C HIS A 203 -14.89 -2.15 -4.93
N LYS A 204 -15.72 -2.26 -5.97
CA LYS A 204 -15.45 -3.06 -7.18
C LYS A 204 -14.18 -2.63 -7.88
N ASN A 205 -13.90 -1.33 -7.97
CA ASN A 205 -12.68 -0.85 -8.61
C ASN A 205 -11.43 -1.42 -7.91
N ILE A 206 -11.39 -1.37 -6.58
CA ILE A 206 -10.24 -1.82 -5.80
C ILE A 206 -10.20 -3.36 -5.71
N VAL A 207 -11.34 -4.01 -5.44
CA VAL A 207 -11.44 -5.48 -5.31
C VAL A 207 -11.10 -6.18 -6.63
N SER A 208 -11.53 -5.65 -7.77
CA SER A 208 -11.13 -6.20 -9.07
C SER A 208 -9.60 -6.13 -9.28
N ASN A 209 -8.96 -5.01 -8.91
CA ASN A 209 -7.51 -4.87 -9.00
C ASN A 209 -6.78 -5.84 -8.06
N MET A 210 -7.28 -6.02 -6.82
CA MET A 210 -6.74 -7.02 -5.89
C MET A 210 -6.80 -8.44 -6.47
N LYS A 211 -7.95 -8.85 -7.01
CA LYS A 211 -8.15 -10.16 -7.65
C LYS A 211 -7.14 -10.38 -8.78
N SER A 212 -6.88 -9.34 -9.57
CA SER A 212 -5.86 -9.38 -10.62
C SER A 212 -4.45 -9.56 -10.04
N ILE A 213 -4.06 -8.75 -9.06
CA ILE A 213 -2.68 -8.76 -8.50
C ILE A 213 -2.37 -10.06 -7.74
N ILE A 214 -3.33 -10.64 -7.05
CA ILE A 214 -3.14 -11.89 -6.30
C ILE A 214 -2.73 -13.05 -7.21
N SER A 215 -3.21 -13.05 -8.45
CA SER A 215 -2.81 -14.05 -9.43
C SER A 215 -1.37 -13.89 -9.93
N LEU A 216 -0.70 -12.78 -9.61
CA LEU A 216 0.58 -12.36 -10.20
C LEU A 216 1.73 -12.26 -9.20
N ILE A 217 1.42 -12.15 -7.90
CA ILE A 217 2.42 -12.10 -6.83
C ILE A 217 2.37 -13.45 -6.10
N PRO A 218 3.49 -14.19 -6.01
CA PRO A 218 3.55 -15.50 -5.36
C PRO A 218 3.57 -15.38 -3.82
N VAL A 219 2.62 -14.63 -3.27
CA VAL A 219 2.39 -14.42 -1.84
C VAL A 219 1.26 -15.33 -1.35
N ASN A 220 1.32 -15.75 -0.08
CA ASN A 220 0.36 -16.67 0.53
C ASN A 220 0.30 -16.42 2.05
N CYS A 221 -0.48 -17.24 2.76
CA CYS A 221 -0.71 -17.09 4.20
C CYS A 221 0.48 -17.38 5.11
N ASP A 222 1.56 -17.98 4.60
CA ASP A 222 2.80 -18.22 5.36
C ASP A 222 3.79 -17.05 5.24
N HIS A 223 3.48 -16.08 4.38
CA HIS A 223 4.36 -14.95 4.11
C HIS A 223 4.09 -13.77 5.03
N THR A 224 5.10 -12.90 5.10
CA THR A 224 5.12 -11.70 5.93
C THR A 224 5.53 -10.53 5.05
N ALA A 225 4.76 -9.45 5.10
CA ALA A 225 5.04 -8.20 4.41
C ALA A 225 5.48 -7.12 5.39
N LEU A 226 6.41 -6.26 4.96
CA LEU A 226 6.75 -5.02 5.65
C LEU A 226 6.18 -3.84 4.88
N SER A 227 5.34 -3.05 5.53
CA SER A 227 4.70 -1.85 4.99
C SER A 227 5.27 -0.62 5.69
N PHE A 228 5.67 0.38 4.91
CA PHE A 228 6.18 1.67 5.40
C PHE A 228 5.75 2.84 4.50
N LEU A 229 5.00 2.56 3.43
CA LEU A 229 4.45 3.62 2.60
C LEU A 229 3.14 4.14 3.21
N PRO A 230 2.75 5.39 2.92
CA PRO A 230 1.48 5.92 3.38
C PRO A 230 0.31 5.19 2.71
N LEU A 231 -0.61 4.66 3.53
CA LEU A 231 -1.86 4.06 3.06
C LEU A 231 -2.86 5.09 2.52
N SER A 232 -2.57 6.40 2.64
CA SER A 232 -3.33 7.44 1.93
C SER A 232 -3.15 7.35 0.41
N HIS A 233 -2.09 6.70 -0.06
CA HIS A 233 -1.86 6.44 -1.47
C HIS A 233 -2.43 5.06 -1.87
N ILE A 234 -3.20 5.01 -2.96
CA ILE A 234 -3.93 3.79 -3.35
C ILE A 234 -3.01 2.60 -3.66
N PHE A 235 -1.77 2.85 -4.10
CA PHE A 235 -0.79 1.79 -4.36
C PHE A 235 -0.53 0.94 -3.12
N GLU A 236 -0.12 1.56 -2.00
CA GLU A 236 0.15 0.80 -0.78
C GLU A 236 -1.12 0.20 -0.22
N ARG A 237 -2.21 0.97 -0.23
CA ARG A 237 -3.50 0.54 0.32
C ARG A 237 -4.04 -0.72 -0.36
N MET A 238 -4.02 -0.76 -1.69
CA MET A 238 -4.46 -1.93 -2.47
C MET A 238 -3.53 -3.14 -2.23
N VAL A 239 -2.21 -2.93 -2.17
CA VAL A 239 -1.26 -4.03 -1.92
C VAL A 239 -1.41 -4.60 -0.51
N VAL A 240 -1.64 -3.76 0.50
CA VAL A 240 -1.96 -4.20 1.85
C VAL A 240 -3.25 -5.02 1.87
N TYR A 241 -4.32 -4.55 1.23
CA TYR A 241 -5.55 -5.35 1.12
C TYR A 241 -5.30 -6.70 0.47
N THR A 242 -4.46 -6.73 -0.57
CA THR A 242 -4.04 -7.96 -1.24
C THR A 242 -3.34 -8.92 -0.27
N TYR A 243 -2.37 -8.44 0.52
CA TYR A 243 -1.71 -9.24 1.55
C TYR A 243 -2.69 -9.79 2.59
N LEU A 244 -3.59 -8.96 3.08
CA LEU A 244 -4.60 -9.39 4.06
C LEU A 244 -5.52 -10.46 3.46
N ALA A 245 -5.97 -10.26 2.23
CA ALA A 245 -6.89 -11.16 1.59
C ALA A 245 -6.26 -12.53 1.25
N VAL A 246 -4.94 -12.62 1.00
CA VAL A 246 -4.23 -13.92 0.90
C VAL A 246 -3.78 -14.50 2.26
N GLY A 247 -4.09 -13.81 3.36
CA GLY A 247 -3.72 -14.23 4.71
C GLY A 247 -2.28 -13.93 5.10
N ALA A 248 -1.52 -13.11 4.38
CA ALA A 248 -0.16 -12.75 4.78
C ALA A 248 -0.18 -11.77 5.97
N SER A 249 0.80 -11.90 6.88
CA SER A 249 0.97 -10.97 7.99
C SER A 249 1.56 -9.65 7.50
N VAL A 250 0.98 -8.51 7.89
CA VAL A 250 1.48 -7.17 7.54
C VAL A 250 2.06 -6.48 8.76
N TYR A 251 3.35 -6.15 8.69
CA TYR A 251 4.06 -5.40 9.72
C TYR A 251 4.24 -3.96 9.27
N TYR A 252 3.71 -3.02 10.03
CA TYR A 252 3.85 -1.60 9.80
C TYR A 252 5.08 -1.03 10.50
N ALA A 253 6.02 -0.52 9.70
CA ALA A 253 7.12 0.27 10.20
C ALA A 253 6.66 1.73 10.41
N PRO A 254 6.88 2.33 11.59
CA PRO A 254 6.44 3.70 11.91
C PRO A 254 7.06 4.79 11.02
N GLY A 255 8.17 4.49 10.35
CA GLY A 255 8.89 5.44 9.52
C GLY A 255 10.10 4.81 8.83
N LEU A 256 10.89 5.64 8.15
CA LEU A 256 12.03 5.19 7.34
C LEU A 256 13.37 5.24 8.10
N ASP A 257 13.45 5.91 9.25
CA ASP A 257 14.72 6.18 9.93
C ASP A 257 15.41 4.91 10.44
N ARG A 258 14.64 3.95 10.94
CA ARG A 258 15.12 2.65 11.45
C ARG A 258 14.78 1.48 10.52
N LEU A 259 14.61 1.76 9.23
CA LEU A 259 14.13 0.77 8.26
C LEU A 259 14.96 -0.52 8.24
N LYS A 260 16.30 -0.41 8.33
CA LYS A 260 17.19 -1.58 8.40
C LYS A 260 16.91 -2.47 9.61
N GLU A 261 16.66 -1.87 10.78
CA GLU A 261 16.33 -2.61 12.00
C GLU A 261 14.99 -3.33 11.86
N TYR A 262 13.98 -2.68 11.28
CA TYR A 262 12.69 -3.31 11.00
C TYR A 262 12.83 -4.51 10.06
N PHE A 263 13.68 -4.41 9.03
CA PHE A 263 13.98 -5.56 8.18
C PHE A 263 14.69 -6.71 8.93
N GLN A 264 15.60 -6.40 9.86
CA GLN A 264 16.26 -7.43 10.69
C GLN A 264 15.29 -8.14 11.63
N GLU A 265 14.38 -7.38 12.25
CA GLU A 265 13.41 -7.89 13.23
C GLU A 265 12.29 -8.69 12.55
N VAL A 266 11.66 -8.11 11.53
CA VAL A 266 10.49 -8.71 10.84
C VAL A 266 10.93 -9.77 9.84
N ARG A 267 12.10 -9.61 9.21
CA ARG A 267 12.61 -10.46 8.13
C ARG A 267 11.53 -10.70 7.05
N PRO A 268 10.99 -9.68 6.38
CA PRO A 268 9.86 -9.85 5.48
C PRO A 268 10.19 -10.71 4.26
N HIS A 269 9.15 -11.32 3.69
CA HIS A 269 9.19 -12.01 2.41
C HIS A 269 8.92 -11.03 1.25
N TYR A 270 7.99 -10.10 1.45
CA TYR A 270 7.62 -9.10 0.46
C TYR A 270 7.59 -7.71 1.08
N PHE A 271 7.87 -6.70 0.27
CA PHE A 271 7.55 -5.31 0.63
C PHE A 271 7.35 -4.50 -0.64
N THR A 272 6.64 -3.41 -0.47
CA THR A 272 6.37 -2.40 -1.49
C THR A 272 7.32 -1.23 -1.31
N SER A 273 7.71 -0.61 -2.42
CA SER A 273 8.60 0.53 -2.38
C SER A 273 8.34 1.48 -3.55
N VAL A 274 8.96 2.65 -3.48
CA VAL A 274 9.04 3.60 -4.58
C VAL A 274 10.51 3.77 -4.97
N PRO A 275 10.82 4.16 -6.22
CA PRO A 275 12.19 4.25 -6.71
C PRO A 275 13.12 5.02 -5.76
N ARG A 276 12.64 6.16 -5.23
CA ARG A 276 13.41 7.01 -4.32
C ARG A 276 13.81 6.33 -3.01
N ILE A 277 12.99 5.42 -2.48
CA ILE A 277 13.33 4.69 -1.26
C ILE A 277 14.36 3.60 -1.58
N LEU A 278 14.22 2.89 -2.71
CA LEU A 278 15.21 1.93 -3.15
C LEU A 278 16.57 2.58 -3.44
N GLU A 279 16.60 3.78 -3.99
CA GLU A 279 17.83 4.57 -4.16
C GLU A 279 18.50 4.82 -2.81
N LYS A 280 17.76 5.32 -1.83
CA LYS A 280 18.28 5.56 -0.46
C LYS A 280 18.81 4.27 0.18
N MET A 281 18.08 3.16 0.02
CA MET A 281 18.49 1.84 0.52
C MET A 281 19.80 1.39 -0.14
N TYR A 282 19.95 1.58 -1.45
CA TYR A 282 21.18 1.29 -2.18
C TYR A 282 22.35 2.19 -1.76
N GLU A 283 22.12 3.50 -1.61
CA GLU A 283 23.13 4.45 -1.12
C GLU A 283 23.61 4.09 0.30
N GLN A 284 22.72 3.62 1.16
CA GLN A 284 23.08 3.12 2.49
C GLN A 284 23.99 1.88 2.40
N LEU A 285 23.62 0.88 1.58
CA LEU A 285 24.44 -0.31 1.36
C LEU A 285 25.82 0.03 0.78
N LEU A 286 25.87 0.99 -0.15
CA LEU A 286 27.13 1.48 -0.71
C LEU A 286 28.00 2.13 0.37
N ARG A 287 27.44 3.03 1.18
CA ARG A 287 28.17 3.69 2.26
C ARG A 287 28.76 2.67 3.23
N GLU A 288 27.95 1.74 3.72
CA GLU A 288 28.40 0.67 4.62
C GLU A 288 29.49 -0.22 4.01
N GLY A 289 29.41 -0.49 2.71
CA GLY A 289 30.40 -1.27 1.97
C GLY A 289 31.70 -0.50 1.69
N MET A 290 31.63 0.80 1.42
CA MET A 290 32.77 1.67 1.11
C MET A 290 33.62 2.00 2.34
N LEU A 291 33.02 2.00 3.54
CA LEU A 291 33.74 2.14 4.81
C LEU A 291 34.72 0.97 5.07
N ARG A 292 34.63 -0.11 4.31
CA ARG A 292 35.53 -1.26 4.39
C ARG A 292 36.69 -1.07 3.39
N GLY A 293 37.93 -1.03 3.88
CA GLY A 293 39.12 -0.65 3.12
C GLY A 293 39.41 -1.42 1.81
N GLY A 294 40.24 -0.79 0.96
CA GLY A 294 40.93 -1.29 -0.24
C GLY A 294 40.26 -2.41 -1.03
N LEU A 295 40.59 -3.67 -0.69
CA LEU A 295 40.15 -4.86 -1.43
C LEU A 295 38.62 -5.05 -1.38
N ARG A 296 37.98 -4.79 -0.23
CA ARG A 296 36.53 -4.95 -0.08
C ARG A 296 35.76 -3.92 -0.92
N ARG A 297 36.26 -2.69 -1.00
CA ARG A 297 35.74 -1.66 -1.91
C ARG A 297 35.85 -2.08 -3.38
N ARG A 298 36.99 -2.63 -3.81
CA ARG A 298 37.16 -3.13 -5.19
C ARG A 298 36.20 -4.29 -5.50
N LEU A 299 36.02 -5.22 -4.57
CA LEU A 299 35.08 -6.34 -4.70
C LEU A 299 33.63 -5.87 -4.78
N LEU A 300 33.25 -4.86 -3.98
CA LEU A 300 31.93 -4.23 -4.04
C LEU A 300 31.67 -3.62 -5.42
N GLN A 301 32.59 -2.77 -5.90
CA GLN A 301 32.46 -2.14 -7.21
C GLN A 301 32.42 -3.17 -8.35
N TRP A 302 33.22 -4.22 -8.26
CA TRP A 302 33.19 -5.33 -9.22
C TRP A 302 31.85 -6.06 -9.22
N SER A 303 31.30 -6.36 -8.04
CA SER A 303 30.00 -7.02 -7.89
C SER A 303 28.86 -6.15 -8.43
N ILE A 304 28.90 -4.84 -8.20
CA ILE A 304 27.94 -3.88 -8.76
C ILE A 304 27.96 -3.91 -10.28
N ARG A 305 29.14 -3.84 -10.91
CA ARG A 305 29.28 -3.91 -12.38
C ARG A 305 28.72 -5.21 -12.97
N ILE A 306 28.80 -6.32 -12.23
CA ILE A 306 28.16 -7.58 -12.61
C ILE A 306 26.63 -7.45 -12.53
N GLY A 307 26.12 -6.85 -11.46
CA GLY A 307 24.68 -6.63 -11.26
C GLY A 307 24.06 -5.68 -12.29
N GLU A 308 24.77 -4.65 -12.74
CA GLU A 308 24.30 -3.71 -13.78
C GLU A 308 24.00 -4.39 -15.13
N ARG A 309 24.68 -5.52 -15.39
CA ARG A 309 24.54 -6.33 -16.60
C ARG A 309 23.52 -7.47 -16.44
N PHE A 310 22.90 -7.59 -15.28
CA PHE A 310 21.94 -8.66 -15.02
C PHE A 310 20.72 -8.55 -15.92
N ASP A 311 20.44 -9.65 -16.62
CA ASP A 311 19.29 -9.82 -17.50
C ASP A 311 19.05 -11.33 -17.62
N GLU A 312 17.95 -11.83 -17.04
CA GLU A 312 17.60 -13.26 -17.08
C GLU A 312 17.31 -13.77 -18.50
N ARG A 313 16.91 -12.88 -19.43
CA ARG A 313 16.52 -13.28 -20.79
C ARG A 313 17.71 -13.34 -21.74
N ARG A 314 18.78 -12.62 -21.46
CA ARG A 314 20.00 -12.73 -22.27
C ARG A 314 20.67 -14.04 -21.89
N PHE A 315 21.03 -14.85 -22.90
CA PHE A 315 21.90 -16.01 -22.75
C PHE A 315 23.26 -15.55 -22.21
N ALA A 316 23.33 -15.32 -20.90
CA ALA A 316 24.57 -14.98 -20.25
C ALA A 316 25.43 -16.23 -20.30
N ASN A 317 26.57 -16.11 -20.97
CA ASN A 317 27.59 -17.14 -21.07
C ASN A 317 27.95 -17.65 -19.66
N LEU A 318 28.22 -18.95 -19.52
CA LEU A 318 28.46 -19.65 -18.24
C LEU A 318 29.42 -18.89 -17.29
N ALA A 319 30.43 -18.24 -17.85
CA ALA A 319 31.37 -17.39 -17.12
C ALA A 319 30.70 -16.24 -16.34
N TYR A 320 29.65 -15.62 -16.88
CA TYR A 320 28.87 -14.59 -16.18
C TYR A 320 28.19 -15.18 -14.95
N TRP A 321 27.52 -16.33 -15.08
CA TRP A 321 26.82 -16.98 -13.96
C TRP A 321 27.78 -17.39 -12.84
N ILE A 322 28.98 -17.86 -13.17
CA ILE A 322 30.04 -18.13 -12.18
C ILE A 322 30.45 -16.84 -11.45
N ARG A 323 30.72 -15.75 -12.19
CA ARG A 323 31.06 -14.44 -11.60
C ARG A 323 29.93 -13.91 -10.72
N LEU A 324 28.69 -14.05 -11.15
CA LEU A 324 27.50 -13.66 -10.39
C LEU A 324 27.35 -14.51 -9.12
N ARG A 325 27.64 -15.81 -9.18
CA ARG A 325 27.63 -16.69 -8.00
C ARG A 325 28.67 -16.26 -6.98
N ILE A 326 29.87 -15.90 -7.44
CA ILE A 326 30.95 -15.35 -6.59
C ILE A 326 30.52 -14.01 -5.98
N ALA A 327 29.98 -13.08 -6.78
CA ALA A 327 29.44 -11.81 -6.28
C ALA A 327 28.32 -12.04 -5.24
N ASN A 328 27.49 -13.06 -5.45
CA ASN A 328 26.44 -13.45 -4.52
C ASN A 328 26.95 -13.98 -3.19
N LEU A 329 28.08 -14.70 -3.20
CA LEU A 329 28.73 -15.22 -2.00
C LEU A 329 29.58 -14.17 -1.30
N LEU A 330 30.22 -13.24 -2.00
CA LEU A 330 31.16 -12.30 -1.39
C LEU A 330 30.54 -10.96 -1.02
N VAL A 331 29.51 -10.51 -1.74
CA VAL A 331 28.93 -9.17 -1.57
C VAL A 331 27.42 -9.23 -1.36
N PHE A 332 26.65 -9.78 -2.30
CA PHE A 332 25.19 -9.67 -2.24
C PHE A 332 24.54 -10.44 -1.10
N GLN A 333 25.21 -11.46 -0.52
CA GLN A 333 24.74 -12.07 0.72
C GLN A 333 24.62 -11.06 1.87
N PHE A 334 25.48 -10.03 1.93
CA PHE A 334 25.40 -9.01 2.96
C PHE A 334 24.22 -8.08 2.75
N TRP A 335 23.83 -7.85 1.50
CA TRP A 335 22.65 -7.07 1.16
C TRP A 335 21.38 -7.83 1.56
N ARG A 336 21.28 -9.11 1.19
CA ARG A 336 20.18 -9.97 1.65
C ARG A 336 20.12 -10.05 3.18
N ARG A 337 21.27 -10.14 3.84
CA ARG A 337 21.35 -10.11 5.32
C ARG A 337 20.79 -8.82 5.87
N ALA A 338 21.15 -7.66 5.32
CA ALA A 338 20.61 -6.37 5.76
C ALA A 338 19.08 -6.31 5.68
N TYR A 339 18.46 -7.05 4.75
CA TYR A 339 17.02 -7.15 4.59
C TYR A 339 16.37 -8.41 5.19
N GLY A 340 17.04 -9.07 6.15
CA GLY A 340 16.48 -10.19 6.91
C GLY A 340 16.52 -11.56 6.21
N ASN A 341 17.22 -11.68 5.07
CA ASN A 341 17.47 -12.89 4.28
C ASN A 341 16.25 -13.63 3.72
N ARG A 342 15.03 -13.13 3.94
CA ARG A 342 13.79 -13.81 3.50
C ARG A 342 13.09 -13.12 2.35
N VAL A 343 13.56 -11.94 1.92
CA VAL A 343 12.93 -11.18 0.83
C VAL A 343 12.95 -12.01 -0.46
N GLN A 344 11.76 -12.28 -0.98
CA GLN A 344 11.49 -12.98 -2.22
C GLN A 344 11.05 -12.00 -3.34
N GLY A 345 10.50 -10.84 -2.98
CA GLY A 345 10.07 -9.86 -3.96
C GLY A 345 9.92 -8.43 -3.42
N ILE A 346 10.26 -7.48 -4.27
CA ILE A 346 10.10 -6.04 -4.05
C ILE A 346 9.18 -5.51 -5.15
N VAL A 347 8.00 -5.05 -4.75
CA VAL A 347 7.01 -4.48 -5.67
C VAL A 347 7.20 -2.97 -5.72
N VAL A 348 7.41 -2.42 -6.91
CA VAL A 348 7.75 -0.99 -7.10
C VAL A 348 6.77 -0.33 -8.05
N GLY A 349 6.37 0.90 -7.75
CA GLY A 349 5.50 1.69 -8.60
C GLY A 349 5.55 3.18 -8.27
N ALA A 350 4.51 3.91 -8.68
CA ALA A 350 4.30 5.36 -8.52
C ALA A 350 5.28 6.29 -9.27
N ALA A 351 6.48 5.83 -9.62
CA ALA A 351 7.41 6.56 -10.47
C ALA A 351 8.26 5.60 -11.30
N ALA A 352 8.88 6.09 -12.36
CA ALA A 352 9.75 5.32 -13.24
C ALA A 352 10.94 4.74 -12.45
N MET A 353 11.13 3.43 -12.52
CA MET A 353 12.20 2.74 -11.80
C MET A 353 13.52 2.81 -12.60
N PRO A 354 14.64 3.30 -12.02
CA PRO A 354 15.93 3.25 -12.68
C PRO A 354 16.34 1.82 -12.98
N HIS A 355 16.47 1.46 -14.27
CA HIS A 355 16.71 0.07 -14.70
C HIS A 355 17.98 -0.49 -14.08
N ARG A 356 19.02 0.35 -13.97
CA ARG A 356 20.29 0.03 -13.31
C ARG A 356 20.08 -0.51 -11.90
N LEU A 357 19.24 0.16 -11.12
CA LEU A 357 18.97 -0.17 -9.73
C LEU A 357 18.17 -1.48 -9.63
N ALA A 358 17.11 -1.62 -10.43
CA ALA A 358 16.29 -2.84 -10.48
C ALA A 358 17.14 -4.09 -10.83
N ARG A 359 18.07 -3.94 -11.78
CA ARG A 359 19.01 -5.01 -12.17
C ARG A 359 19.93 -5.43 -11.03
N ILE A 360 20.57 -4.46 -10.35
CA ILE A 360 21.53 -4.77 -9.28
C ILE A 360 20.83 -5.48 -8.11
N PHE A 361 19.66 -4.99 -7.67
CA PHE A 361 18.90 -5.66 -6.61
C PHE A 361 18.48 -7.08 -7.02
N SER A 362 17.97 -7.24 -8.25
CA SER A 362 17.57 -8.57 -8.74
C SER A 362 18.77 -9.53 -8.83
N ALA A 363 19.93 -9.06 -9.31
CA ALA A 363 21.18 -9.82 -9.32
C ALA A 363 21.64 -10.22 -7.90
N ALA A 364 21.32 -9.39 -6.91
CA ALA A 364 21.56 -9.64 -5.51
C ALA A 364 20.58 -10.63 -4.87
N GLY A 365 19.68 -11.24 -5.66
CA GLY A 365 18.65 -12.15 -5.16
C GLY A 365 17.54 -11.42 -4.41
N LEU A 366 17.30 -10.14 -4.74
CA LEU A 366 16.19 -9.32 -4.24
C LEU A 366 15.37 -8.86 -5.46
N PRO A 367 14.49 -9.73 -6.00
CA PRO A 367 13.81 -9.46 -7.26
C PRO A 367 12.95 -8.20 -7.18
N VAL A 368 13.24 -7.24 -8.05
CA VAL A 368 12.45 -6.01 -8.18
C VAL A 368 11.47 -6.17 -9.33
N ARG A 369 10.18 -5.90 -9.08
CA ARG A 369 9.12 -5.94 -10.09
C ARG A 369 8.38 -4.61 -10.11
N GLU A 370 8.53 -3.91 -11.22
CA GLU A 370 7.90 -2.62 -11.49
C GLU A 370 6.49 -2.83 -12.05
N GLY A 371 5.54 -2.03 -11.56
CA GLY A 371 4.21 -1.88 -12.13
C GLY A 371 3.86 -0.42 -12.40
N TYR A 372 2.93 -0.22 -13.32
CA TYR A 372 2.42 1.11 -13.69
C TYR A 372 0.92 1.18 -13.48
N GLY A 373 0.48 2.37 -13.07
CA GLY A 373 -0.89 2.65 -12.69
C GLY A 373 -1.05 4.08 -12.22
N LEU A 374 -2.30 4.50 -12.09
CA LEU A 374 -2.71 5.81 -11.59
C LEU A 374 -3.69 5.64 -10.43
N THR A 375 -3.98 6.73 -9.73
CA THR A 375 -5.04 6.71 -8.70
C THR A 375 -6.39 6.34 -9.34
N GLU A 376 -6.62 6.86 -10.54
CA GLU A 376 -7.79 6.66 -11.39
C GLU A 376 -7.99 5.21 -11.83
N THR A 377 -7.05 4.31 -11.58
CA THR A 377 -7.08 2.91 -12.04
C THR A 377 -6.92 1.89 -10.91
N SER A 378 -7.11 2.33 -9.66
CA SER A 378 -7.26 1.50 -8.45
C SER A 378 -6.20 0.45 -8.06
N PRO A 379 -4.87 0.64 -8.24
CA PRO A 379 -4.15 1.51 -9.16
C PRO A 379 -3.58 0.78 -10.38
N VAL A 380 -3.34 -0.53 -10.34
CA VAL A 380 -2.38 -1.15 -11.26
C VAL A 380 -3.01 -1.46 -12.62
N LEU A 381 -2.36 -0.99 -13.69
CA LEU A 381 -2.71 -1.31 -15.08
C LEU A 381 -1.80 -2.40 -15.64
N THR A 382 -0.50 -2.27 -15.42
CA THR A 382 0.51 -3.25 -15.87
C THR A 382 1.45 -3.62 -14.75
N PHE A 383 1.99 -4.83 -14.84
CA PHE A 383 2.93 -5.32 -13.84
C PHE A 383 3.93 -6.31 -14.43
N ASN A 384 5.21 -6.12 -14.11
CA ASN A 384 6.25 -7.12 -14.38
C ASN A 384 6.04 -8.34 -13.48
N ARG A 385 5.94 -9.51 -14.10
CA ARG A 385 5.58 -10.75 -13.40
C ARG A 385 6.77 -11.37 -12.66
N PHE A 386 6.50 -12.17 -11.63
CA PHE A 386 7.55 -12.91 -10.93
C PHE A 386 7.96 -14.19 -11.67
N GLU A 387 7.07 -14.69 -12.53
CA GLU A 387 7.28 -15.86 -13.36
C GLU A 387 8.47 -15.67 -14.33
N PRO A 388 9.29 -16.72 -14.52
CA PRO A 388 10.41 -16.68 -15.44
C PRO A 388 9.99 -16.23 -16.84
N GLY A 389 10.74 -15.28 -17.41
CA GLY A 389 10.49 -14.78 -18.76
C GLY A 389 9.34 -13.76 -18.88
N LEU A 390 8.58 -13.46 -17.82
CA LEU A 390 7.44 -12.53 -17.88
C LEU A 390 7.72 -11.14 -17.28
N TYR A 391 8.99 -10.76 -17.18
CA TYR A 391 9.42 -9.40 -16.86
C TYR A 391 10.55 -8.92 -17.76
N ARG A 392 10.67 -7.60 -17.93
CA ARG A 392 11.80 -6.96 -18.63
C ARG A 392 12.16 -5.63 -17.97
N PHE A 393 13.43 -5.49 -17.59
CA PHE A 393 13.93 -4.22 -17.04
C PHE A 393 13.75 -3.08 -18.03
N GLY A 394 13.15 -1.99 -17.54
CA GLY A 394 12.79 -0.83 -18.34
C GLY A 394 11.51 -0.94 -19.14
N THR A 395 10.66 -1.87 -18.73
CA THR A 395 9.25 -1.89 -19.11
C THR A 395 8.43 -1.95 -17.84
N VAL A 396 7.18 -1.52 -17.91
CA VAL A 396 6.23 -1.57 -16.78
C VAL A 396 5.47 -2.91 -16.70
N GLY A 397 5.82 -3.84 -17.59
CA GLY A 397 5.28 -5.19 -17.63
C GLY A 397 4.03 -5.33 -18.51
N LEU A 398 3.29 -6.41 -18.29
CA LEU A 398 2.12 -6.78 -19.07
C LEU A 398 0.84 -6.26 -18.40
N PRO A 399 -0.24 -5.99 -19.16
CA PRO A 399 -1.56 -5.71 -18.60
C PRO A 399 -1.95 -6.74 -17.53
N VAL A 400 -2.50 -6.27 -16.42
CA VAL A 400 -3.02 -7.16 -15.38
C VAL A 400 -4.33 -7.81 -15.86
N PRO A 401 -4.71 -9.00 -15.34
CA PRO A 401 -5.98 -9.63 -15.72
C PRO A 401 -7.16 -8.66 -15.59
N GLY A 402 -8.08 -8.70 -16.55
CA GLY A 402 -9.26 -7.82 -16.59
C GLY A 402 -9.00 -6.38 -17.06
N VAL A 403 -7.75 -6.03 -17.41
CA VAL A 403 -7.39 -4.71 -17.95
C VAL A 403 -6.96 -4.83 -19.41
N GLU A 404 -7.61 -4.06 -20.26
CA GLU A 404 -7.26 -3.86 -21.66
C GLU A 404 -6.45 -2.58 -21.80
N ILE A 405 -5.38 -2.63 -22.61
CA ILE A 405 -4.54 -1.48 -22.91
C ILE A 405 -4.41 -1.30 -24.41
N ARG A 406 -4.58 -0.06 -24.87
CA ARG A 406 -4.33 0.37 -26.25
C ARG A 406 -3.38 1.57 -26.22
N ILE A 407 -2.45 1.64 -27.16
CA ILE A 407 -1.61 2.83 -27.37
C ILE A 407 -2.22 3.60 -28.53
N GLU A 408 -2.75 4.78 -28.26
CA GLU A 408 -3.27 5.69 -29.28
C GLU A 408 -2.14 6.58 -29.79
N LYS A 409 -1.85 6.49 -31.08
CA LYS A 409 -0.76 7.22 -31.71
C LYS A 409 -1.33 8.30 -32.63
N PRO A 410 -0.90 9.57 -32.48
CA PRO A 410 -1.04 10.55 -33.54
C PRO A 410 -0.31 10.09 -34.80
N ASP A 411 -0.80 10.47 -35.98
CA ASP A 411 -0.18 10.08 -37.26
C ASP A 411 1.30 10.50 -37.31
N GLY A 412 2.16 9.52 -37.62
CA GLY A 412 3.62 9.71 -37.70
C GLY A 412 4.37 9.70 -36.36
N ALA A 413 3.69 9.53 -35.21
CA ALA A 413 4.34 9.52 -33.91
C ALA A 413 4.95 8.15 -33.54
N VAL A 414 6.16 8.17 -32.97
CA VAL A 414 6.83 6.97 -32.41
C VAL A 414 6.20 6.55 -31.08
N GLU A 415 5.78 7.55 -30.30
CA GLU A 415 5.14 7.42 -28.98
C GLU A 415 3.65 7.76 -29.06
N GLY A 416 2.87 7.32 -28.06
CA GLY A 416 1.42 7.53 -28.02
C GLY A 416 0.87 7.50 -26.60
N GLU A 417 -0.39 7.86 -26.46
CA GLU A 417 -1.09 7.88 -25.18
C GLU A 417 -1.55 6.46 -24.80
N ILE A 418 -1.39 6.12 -23.52
CA ILE A 418 -1.83 4.83 -22.97
C ILE A 418 -3.31 4.97 -22.59
N LEU A 419 -4.17 4.28 -23.34
CA LEU A 419 -5.58 4.14 -23.03
C LEU A 419 -5.81 2.82 -22.30
N ALA A 420 -6.57 2.87 -21.21
CA ALA A 420 -6.90 1.70 -20.41
C ALA A 420 -8.41 1.55 -20.23
N LYS A 421 -8.88 0.30 -20.26
CA LYS A 421 -10.26 -0.07 -19.96
C LYS A 421 -10.27 -1.28 -19.03
N GLY A 422 -11.08 -1.23 -17.99
CA GLY A 422 -11.21 -2.33 -17.03
C GLY A 422 -12.11 -1.96 -15.85
N PRO A 423 -12.50 -2.94 -15.02
CA PRO A 423 -13.35 -2.70 -13.86
C PRO A 423 -12.66 -1.90 -12.75
N ASN A 424 -11.34 -1.75 -12.81
CA ASN A 424 -10.50 -0.99 -11.89
C ASN A 424 -10.48 0.52 -12.17
N VAL A 425 -10.97 0.96 -13.32
CA VAL A 425 -11.06 2.38 -13.69
C VAL A 425 -12.08 3.09 -12.80
N MET A 426 -11.73 4.27 -12.30
CA MET A 426 -12.54 5.10 -11.40
C MET A 426 -13.97 5.34 -11.91
N ILE A 427 -14.85 5.72 -10.99
CA ILE A 427 -16.22 6.15 -11.31
C ILE A 427 -16.21 7.49 -12.05
N GLY A 428 -15.31 8.40 -11.64
CA GLY A 428 -15.17 9.75 -12.17
C GLY A 428 -14.49 10.67 -11.16
N TYR A 429 -14.42 11.97 -11.47
CA TYR A 429 -13.93 12.97 -10.52
C TYR A 429 -15.08 13.56 -9.68
N TYR A 430 -14.86 13.65 -8.38
CA TYR A 430 -15.80 14.18 -7.41
C TYR A 430 -16.03 15.69 -7.66
N ASN A 431 -17.29 16.09 -7.77
CA ASN A 431 -17.71 17.47 -8.09
C ASN A 431 -17.09 18.03 -9.39
N GLN A 432 -16.68 17.18 -10.33
CA GLN A 432 -16.11 17.54 -11.63
C GLN A 432 -16.53 16.50 -12.69
N PRO A 433 -17.79 16.55 -13.17
CA PRO A 433 -18.35 15.57 -14.10
C PRO A 433 -17.70 15.58 -15.49
#